data_AF-A0A9P1HCE6-F1
#
_entry.id   AF-A0A9P1HCE6-F1
#
_cell.length_a   1.000
_cell.length_b   1.000
_cell.length_c   1.000
_cell.angle_alpha   90.00
_cell.angle_beta   90.00
_cell.angle_gamma   90.00
#
_symmetry.space_group_name_H-M   'P 1'
#
loop_
_entity.id
_entity.type
_entity.pdbx_description
1 polymer ?
#
loop_
_entity_poly.entity_id
_entity_poly.type
_entity_poly.pdbx_seq_one_letter_code
_entity_poly.pdbx_strand_id
1 'polypeptide(L)'
;MHHRGEDNKFSPETVTADKGDVLEFHFGPKNHSVAMGEFDSVNGPCVPANEGGFFSGYFAVDSGESDKVFRVQINDTEPIVFYSTQDNECSEGMIGAVNLASNDDLNEYREKASSLSRAVAPPPPTAASSVKVGLVGVFAVALAALMV
;
A
#
# COMPACT_ATOMS: atom_id res chain seq x y z
N MET A 1 -4.68 -24.14 2.94
CA MET A 1 -5.64 -23.45 2.07
C MET A 1 -5.26 -21.98 2.08
N HIS A 2 -4.59 -21.51 1.02
CA HIS A 2 -4.14 -20.11 0.90
C HIS A 2 -5.35 -19.24 0.55
N HIS A 3 -5.90 -18.53 1.53
CA HIS A 3 -6.98 -17.56 1.33
C HIS A 3 -6.40 -16.32 0.66
N ARG A 4 -6.26 -16.35 -0.67
CA ARG A 4 -6.01 -15.15 -1.47
C ARG A 4 -7.35 -14.53 -1.81
N GLY A 5 -7.76 -13.49 -1.08
CA GLY A 5 -8.75 -12.52 -1.58
C GLY A 5 -10.09 -12.39 -0.84
N GLU A 6 -10.27 -12.96 0.35
CA GLU A 6 -11.51 -12.73 1.14
C GLU A 6 -11.31 -11.84 2.37
N ASP A 7 -10.08 -11.80 2.90
CA ASP A 7 -9.70 -10.95 4.02
C ASP A 7 -9.21 -9.60 3.48
N ASN A 8 -9.86 -8.49 3.86
CA ASN A 8 -9.46 -7.12 3.48
C ASN A 8 -8.08 -6.79 4.06
N LYS A 9 -7.02 -7.29 3.42
CA LYS A 9 -5.63 -7.27 3.92
C LYS A 9 -4.64 -7.16 2.78
N PHE A 10 -3.47 -6.61 3.08
CA PHE A 10 -2.31 -6.70 2.20
C PHE A 10 -1.58 -8.03 2.40
N SER A 11 -1.09 -8.63 1.31
CA SER A 11 -0.35 -9.89 1.37
C SER A 11 0.80 -9.87 0.36
N PRO A 12 2.06 -9.93 0.82
CA PRO A 12 2.49 -9.87 2.23
C PRO A 12 2.15 -8.50 2.87
N GLU A 13 2.06 -8.46 4.21
CA GLU A 13 1.84 -7.21 4.96
C GLU A 13 3.13 -6.38 5.07
N THR A 14 4.30 -7.03 5.02
CA THR A 14 5.61 -6.35 5.00
C THR A 14 6.45 -6.79 3.81
N VAL A 15 7.18 -5.85 3.24
CA VAL A 15 8.09 -6.07 2.09
C VAL A 15 9.42 -5.37 2.37
N THR A 16 10.52 -5.95 1.89
CA THR A 16 11.82 -5.27 1.81
C THR A 16 12.10 -4.94 0.35
N ALA A 17 12.54 -3.73 0.05
CA ALA A 17 12.81 -3.25 -1.30
C ALA A 17 13.99 -2.27 -1.31
N ASP A 18 14.81 -2.34 -2.35
CA ASP A 18 15.94 -1.44 -2.54
C ASP A 18 15.52 -0.18 -3.31
N LYS A 19 16.34 0.87 -3.21
CA LYS A 19 16.18 2.06 -4.04
C LYS A 19 16.22 1.69 -5.53
N GLY A 20 15.19 2.09 -6.26
CA GLY A 20 15.02 1.82 -7.68
C GLY A 20 14.04 0.68 -7.97
N ASP A 21 13.69 -0.13 -6.98
CA ASP A 21 12.66 -1.17 -7.11
C ASP A 21 11.28 -0.55 -7.37
N VAL A 22 10.39 -1.37 -7.94
CA VAL A 22 8.99 -1.00 -8.16
C VAL A 22 8.11 -1.94 -7.36
N LEU A 23 7.35 -1.36 -6.44
CA LEU A 23 6.29 -2.05 -5.72
C LEU A 23 5.03 -2.10 -6.58
N GLU A 24 4.50 -3.30 -6.79
CA GLU A 24 3.26 -3.54 -7.51
C GLU A 24 2.14 -3.90 -6.54
N PHE A 25 1.03 -3.16 -6.61
CA PHE A 25 -0.19 -3.46 -5.88
C PHE A 25 -1.20 -4.06 -6.84
N HIS A 26 -1.56 -5.30 -6.55
CA HIS A 26 -2.59 -6.07 -7.23
C HIS A 26 -3.85 -6.07 -6.37
N PHE A 27 -5.00 -5.82 -7.00
CA PHE A 27 -6.27 -5.66 -6.29
C PHE A 27 -7.17 -6.86 -6.56
N GLY A 28 -7.57 -7.55 -5.49
CA GLY A 28 -8.58 -8.60 -5.53
C GLY A 28 -10.00 -8.04 -5.51
N PRO A 29 -11.02 -8.90 -5.34
CA PRO A 29 -12.43 -8.50 -5.31
C PRO A 29 -12.73 -7.47 -4.23
N LYS A 30 -13.87 -6.76 -4.37
CA LYS A 30 -14.31 -5.58 -3.57
C LYS A 30 -13.66 -4.29 -4.03
N ASN A 31 -13.83 -3.22 -3.26
CA ASN A 31 -13.27 -1.91 -3.56
C ASN A 31 -12.16 -1.60 -2.57
N HIS A 32 -10.92 -1.54 -3.05
CA HIS A 32 -9.75 -1.32 -2.22
C HIS A 32 -8.98 -0.10 -2.69
N SER A 33 -8.10 0.40 -1.84
CA SER A 33 -7.20 1.49 -2.18
C SER A 33 -5.90 1.34 -1.42
N VAL A 34 -4.89 2.10 -1.83
CA VAL A 34 -3.58 2.14 -1.22
C VAL A 34 -3.15 3.60 -1.16
N ALA A 35 -2.93 4.10 0.05
CA ALA A 35 -2.35 5.41 0.32
C ALA A 35 -1.10 5.27 1.20
N MET A 36 -0.10 6.11 0.95
CA MET A 36 1.06 6.23 1.83
C MET A 36 0.70 7.07 3.07
N GLY A 37 1.11 6.59 4.24
CA GLY A 37 1.09 7.33 5.49
C GLY A 37 2.50 7.52 6.05
N GLU A 38 2.57 8.00 7.28
CA GLU A 38 3.81 8.09 8.07
C GLU A 38 3.65 7.29 9.36
N PHE A 39 4.68 6.54 9.78
CA PHE A 39 4.66 5.78 11.03
C PHE A 39 4.49 6.69 12.25
N ASP A 40 5.23 7.80 12.27
CA ASP A 40 5.26 8.78 13.37
C ASP A 40 4.39 10.02 13.08
N SER A 41 3.32 9.87 12.30
CA SER A 41 2.44 11.00 11.98
C SER A 41 1.87 11.61 13.26
N VAL A 42 2.04 12.93 13.43
CA VAL A 42 1.43 13.70 14.52
C VAL A 42 -0.11 13.71 14.46
N ASN A 43 -0.68 13.33 13.31
CA ASN A 43 -2.11 13.26 13.07
C ASN A 43 -2.69 11.86 13.32
N GLY A 44 -1.88 10.91 13.78
CA GLY A 44 -2.26 9.53 14.05
C GLY A 44 -2.15 8.60 12.84
N PRO A 45 -2.53 7.32 12.96
CA PRO A 45 -2.46 6.35 11.86
C PRO A 45 -3.58 6.56 10.83
N CYS A 46 -3.50 5.87 9.69
CA CYS A 46 -4.48 5.91 8.60
C CYS A 46 -4.74 7.31 8.03
N VAL A 47 -3.74 8.18 8.08
CA VAL A 47 -3.76 9.53 7.48
C VAL A 47 -2.67 9.65 6.42
N PRO A 48 -2.90 10.49 5.38
CA PRO A 48 -1.92 10.67 4.33
C PRO A 48 -0.60 11.20 4.90
N ALA A 49 0.51 10.80 4.26
CA ALA A 49 1.80 11.44 4.49
C ALA A 49 1.66 12.96 4.25
N ASN A 50 2.37 13.76 5.07
CA ASN A 50 2.31 15.21 5.02
C ASN A 50 3.02 15.75 3.79
N GLU A 51 4.13 15.12 3.40
CA GLU A 51 4.91 15.44 2.22
C GLU A 51 5.16 14.20 1.38
N GLY A 52 5.08 14.37 0.05
CA GLY A 52 5.19 13.25 -0.87
C GLY A 52 4.06 12.23 -0.69
N GLY A 53 4.36 10.99 -1.04
CA GLY A 53 3.41 9.89 -0.94
C GLY A 53 2.67 9.59 -2.24
N PHE A 54 1.84 8.56 -2.15
CA PHE A 54 1.10 8.01 -3.26
C PHE A 54 -0.32 7.68 -2.86
N PHE A 55 -1.22 7.70 -3.84
CA PHE A 55 -2.58 7.24 -3.70
C PHE A 55 -2.98 6.52 -4.98
N SER A 56 -3.40 5.26 -4.86
CA SER A 56 -3.88 4.49 -6.01
C SER A 56 -5.21 5.03 -6.54
N GLY A 57 -5.99 5.71 -5.68
CA GLY A 57 -7.43 5.79 -5.88
C GLY A 57 -8.11 4.46 -5.54
N TYR A 58 -9.40 4.37 -5.84
CA TYR A 58 -10.21 3.20 -5.53
C TYR A 58 -10.24 2.22 -6.71
N PHE A 59 -9.96 0.96 -6.43
CA PHE A 59 -9.99 -0.15 -7.37
C PHE A 59 -11.15 -1.08 -7.00
N ALA A 60 -12.28 -0.91 -7.69
CA ALA A 60 -13.44 -1.78 -7.56
C ALA A 60 -13.32 -2.97 -8.52
N VAL A 61 -13.34 -4.18 -7.96
CA VAL A 61 -13.21 -5.44 -8.70
C VAL A 61 -14.35 -6.36 -8.28
N ASP A 62 -15.13 -6.85 -9.24
CA ASP A 62 -16.27 -7.72 -8.95
C ASP A 62 -15.82 -9.14 -8.58
N SER A 63 -14.82 -9.67 -9.28
CA SER A 63 -14.26 -11.01 -9.05
C SER A 63 -12.87 -11.13 -9.66
N GLY A 64 -12.05 -12.05 -9.12
CA GLY A 64 -10.67 -12.24 -9.59
C GLY A 64 -9.75 -11.09 -9.21
N GLU A 65 -8.68 -10.92 -9.99
CA GLU A 65 -7.73 -9.81 -9.86
C GLU A 65 -8.09 -8.71 -10.86
N SER A 66 -7.85 -7.45 -10.49
CA SER A 66 -7.99 -6.31 -11.40
C SER A 66 -7.06 -6.42 -12.60
N ASP A 67 -7.54 -6.04 -13.79
CA ASP A 67 -6.68 -5.87 -14.97
C ASP A 67 -5.70 -4.68 -14.85
N LYS A 68 -5.82 -3.89 -13.77
CA LYS A 68 -4.98 -2.73 -13.49
C LYS A 68 -4.09 -3.00 -12.29
N VAL A 69 -2.82 -2.64 -12.42
CA VAL A 69 -1.82 -2.69 -11.35
C VAL A 69 -1.43 -1.28 -10.98
N PHE A 70 -1.37 -0.98 -9.68
CA PHE A 70 -0.80 0.28 -9.20
C PHE A 70 0.67 0.09 -8.88
N ARG A 71 1.53 1.00 -9.36
CA ARG A 71 2.98 0.87 -9.27
C ARG A 71 3.59 2.06 -8.54
N VAL A 72 4.49 1.78 -7.60
CA VAL A 72 5.23 2.79 -6.83
C VAL A 72 6.72 2.52 -6.98
N GLN A 73 7.48 3.52 -7.43
CA GLN A 73 8.94 3.43 -7.43
C GLN A 73 9.49 3.78 -6.06
N ILE A 74 10.37 2.93 -5.53
CA ILE A 74 11.07 3.11 -4.27
C ILE A 74 12.25 4.06 -4.51
N ASN A 75 12.23 5.23 -3.88
CA ASN A 75 13.23 6.29 -4.11
C ASN A 75 14.40 6.27 -3.11
N ASP A 76 14.22 5.59 -2.00
CA ASP A 76 15.16 5.42 -0.89
C ASP A 76 14.76 4.19 -0.07
N THR A 77 15.52 3.87 0.97
CA THR A 77 15.29 2.71 1.84
C THR A 77 14.63 3.11 3.16
N GLU A 78 13.99 4.29 3.24
CA GLU A 78 13.29 4.71 4.45
C GLU A 78 12.02 3.85 4.65
N PRO A 79 11.61 3.59 5.90
CA PRO A 79 10.39 2.84 6.17
C PRO A 79 9.15 3.56 5.62
N ILE A 80 8.30 2.83 4.91
CA ILE A 80 7.03 3.33 4.38
C ILE A 80 5.89 2.56 5.04
N VAL A 81 4.88 3.24 5.55
CA VAL A 81 3.58 2.62 5.88
C VAL A 81 2.57 2.95 4.79
N PHE A 82 1.73 1.98 4.46
CA PHE A 82 0.61 2.18 3.55
C PHE A 82 -0.65 1.50 4.09
N TYR A 83 -1.80 2.05 3.71
CA TYR A 83 -3.10 1.64 4.24
C TYR A 83 -4.20 1.77 3.19
N SER A 84 -5.30 1.04 3.36
CA SER A 84 -6.51 1.26 2.57
C SER A 84 -7.34 2.42 3.11
N THR A 85 -7.76 3.30 2.22
CA THR A 85 -8.66 4.42 2.50
C THR A 85 -10.14 4.06 2.30
N GLN A 86 -10.45 2.78 2.06
CA GLN A 86 -11.83 2.30 1.94
C GLN A 86 -12.45 2.13 3.34
N ASP A 87 -13.58 2.81 3.56
CA ASP A 87 -14.40 2.71 4.77
C ASP A 87 -13.59 2.54 6.06
N ASN A 88 -13.68 1.37 6.68
CA ASN A 88 -13.02 0.99 7.91
C ASN A 88 -11.90 -0.03 7.69
N GLU A 89 -11.46 -0.28 6.45
CA GLU A 89 -10.45 -1.30 6.15
C GLU A 89 -9.13 -1.04 6.88
N CYS A 90 -8.67 0.22 6.99
CA CYS A 90 -7.48 0.52 7.78
C CYS A 90 -7.64 0.15 9.26
N SER A 91 -8.75 0.56 9.89
CA SER A 91 -9.04 0.22 11.29
C SER A 91 -9.25 -1.28 11.52
N GLU A 92 -9.66 -2.01 10.48
CA GLU A 92 -9.76 -3.48 10.50
C GLU A 92 -8.45 -4.19 10.17
N GLY A 93 -7.40 -3.43 9.82
CA GLY A 93 -6.06 -3.94 9.63
C GLY A 93 -5.61 -4.13 8.18
N MET A 94 -6.24 -3.48 7.21
CA MET A 94 -5.68 -3.34 5.87
C MET A 94 -4.56 -2.30 5.86
N ILE A 95 -3.44 -2.70 6.45
CA ILE A 95 -2.22 -1.90 6.69
C ILE A 95 -1.03 -2.78 6.33
N GLY A 96 -0.07 -2.20 5.61
CA GLY A 96 1.20 -2.84 5.30
C GLY A 96 2.34 -1.85 5.33
N ALA A 97 3.56 -2.36 5.15
CA ALA A 97 4.74 -1.53 5.19
C ALA A 97 5.89 -2.05 4.33
N VAL A 98 6.80 -1.14 3.99
CA VAL A 98 8.05 -1.41 3.27
C VAL A 98 9.22 -1.02 4.16
N ASN A 99 10.28 -1.83 4.18
CA ASN A 99 11.56 -1.52 4.85
C ASN A 99 11.43 -1.19 6.34
N LEU A 100 10.49 -1.82 7.04
CA LEU A 100 10.37 -1.71 8.48
C LEU A 100 11.59 -2.27 9.22
N ALA A 101 11.92 -1.65 10.35
CA ALA A 101 12.98 -2.13 11.24
C ALA A 101 12.53 -3.41 12.00
N SER A 102 11.28 -3.47 12.44
CA SER A 102 10.66 -4.65 13.04
C SER A 102 9.20 -4.80 12.62
N ASN A 103 8.70 -6.05 12.57
CA ASN A 103 7.27 -6.30 12.41
C ASN A 103 6.46 -5.80 13.62
N ASP A 104 7.09 -5.61 14.78
CA ASP A 104 6.44 -5.03 15.96
C ASP A 104 5.97 -3.59 15.70
N ASP A 105 6.71 -2.84 14.86
CA ASP A 105 6.35 -1.46 14.49
C ASP A 105 5.02 -1.43 13.72
N LEU A 106 4.78 -2.42 12.85
CA LEU A 106 3.50 -2.55 12.12
C LEU A 106 2.36 -2.92 13.08
N ASN A 107 2.63 -3.76 14.07
CA ASN A 107 1.63 -4.15 15.07
C ASN A 107 1.23 -2.95 15.94
N GLU A 108 2.19 -2.13 16.39
CA GLU A 108 1.90 -0.91 17.14
C GLU A 108 1.05 0.07 16.31
N TYR A 109 1.38 0.24 15.03
CA TYR A 109 0.59 1.06 14.12
C TYR A 109 -0.84 0.52 13.98
N ARG A 110 -1.00 -0.79 13.84
CA ARG A 110 -2.30 -1.48 13.75
C ARG A 110 -3.15 -1.30 15.01
N GLU A 111 -2.56 -1.40 16.19
CA GLU A 111 -3.24 -1.17 17.47
C GLU A 111 -3.74 0.28 17.60
N LYS A 112 -2.94 1.26 17.18
CA LYS A 112 -3.38 2.66 17.14
C LYS A 112 -4.54 2.83 16.14
N ALA A 113 -4.43 2.20 14.97
CA ALA A 113 -5.42 2.29 13.90
C ALA A 113 -6.78 1.68 14.26
N SER A 114 -6.82 0.61 15.06
CA SER A 114 -8.08 -0.07 15.41
C SER A 114 -9.05 0.79 16.23
N SER A 115 -8.59 1.91 16.79
CA SER A 115 -9.42 2.88 17.49
C SER A 115 -10.13 3.89 16.57
N LEU A 116 -9.77 3.91 15.28
CA LEU A 116 -10.30 4.86 14.31
C LEU A 116 -11.64 4.37 13.74
N SER A 117 -12.51 5.33 13.37
CA SER A 117 -13.77 5.03 12.70
C SER A 117 -13.64 4.94 11.17
N ARG A 118 -12.66 5.63 10.59
CA ARG A 118 -12.32 5.57 9.16
C ARG A 118 -10.90 6.04 8.91
N ALA A 119 -10.36 5.63 7.78
CA ALA A 119 -9.15 6.20 7.20
C ALA A 119 -9.41 7.55 6.51
N VAL A 120 -8.37 8.37 6.36
CA VAL A 120 -8.40 9.61 5.57
C VAL A 120 -7.75 9.35 4.22
N ALA A 121 -8.48 9.63 3.15
CA ALA A 121 -7.95 9.57 1.79
C ALA A 121 -7.18 10.85 1.45
N PRO A 122 -6.03 10.75 0.73
CA PRO A 122 -5.42 11.91 0.11
C PRO A 122 -6.41 12.62 -0.82
N PRO A 123 -6.32 13.96 -0.97
CA PRO A 123 -7.13 14.65 -1.97
C PRO A 123 -6.85 14.05 -3.36
N PRO A 124 -7.86 13.95 -4.23
CA PRO A 124 -7.64 13.47 -5.59
C PRO A 124 -6.52 14.31 -6.23
N PRO A 125 -5.61 13.70 -7.01
CA PRO A 125 -4.54 14.45 -7.65
C PRO A 125 -5.19 15.54 -8.50
N THR A 126 -5.03 16.80 -8.10
CA THR A 126 -5.29 17.92 -9.00
C THR A 126 -4.34 17.73 -10.17
N ALA A 127 -4.77 18.04 -11.39
CA ALA A 127 -4.04 17.76 -12.63
C ALA A 127 -2.62 18.41 -12.74
N ALA A 128 -2.06 18.94 -11.64
CA ALA A 128 -0.75 19.54 -11.51
C ALA A 128 0.32 18.63 -10.87
N SER A 129 -0.02 17.55 -10.17
CA SER A 129 1.00 16.57 -9.72
C SER A 129 1.11 15.43 -10.73
N SER A 130 1.75 15.74 -11.85
CA SER A 130 2.38 14.70 -12.65
C SER A 130 3.49 14.09 -11.79
N VAL A 131 3.22 12.96 -11.12
CA VAL A 131 4.28 12.00 -10.84
C VAL A 131 4.87 11.69 -12.20
N LYS A 132 6.12 12.11 -12.40
CA LYS A 132 6.84 11.90 -13.65
C LYS A 132 7.11 10.40 -13.74
N VAL A 133 6.13 9.64 -14.22
CA VAL A 133 6.27 8.23 -14.58
C VAL A 133 7.21 8.23 -15.79
N GLY A 134 8.51 8.20 -15.50
CA GLY A 134 9.55 8.05 -16.49
C GLY A 134 9.43 6.66 -17.07
N LEU A 135 8.86 6.57 -18.28
CA LEU A 135 8.91 5.39 -19.11
C LEU A 135 10.38 5.11 -19.46
N VAL A 136 11.09 4.35 -18.65
CA VAL A 136 12.41 3.82 -19.02
C VAL A 136 12.43 2.34 -18.68
N GLY A 137 12.24 1.53 -19.72
CA GLY A 137 12.27 0.08 -19.62
C GLY A 137 13.61 -0.43 -19.13
N VAL A 138 13.56 -1.46 -18.29
CA VAL A 138 13.92 -2.83 -18.63
C VAL A 138 13.03 -3.72 -17.75
N PHE A 139 12.25 -4.61 -18.36
CA PHE A 139 11.44 -5.60 -17.63
C PHE A 139 12.37 -6.60 -16.94
N ALA A 140 12.63 -6.42 -15.65
CA ALA A 140 13.09 -7.50 -14.80
C ALA A 140 11.84 -8.22 -14.27
N VAL A 141 11.37 -9.22 -15.00
CA VAL A 141 10.38 -10.17 -14.49
C VAL A 141 11.09 -10.97 -13.39
N ALA A 142 10.83 -10.65 -12.13
CA ALA A 142 11.26 -11.48 -11.01
C ALA A 142 10.46 -12.79 -11.04
N LEU A 143 11.00 -13.76 -11.77
CA LEU A 143 10.52 -15.13 -11.79
C LEU A 143 10.81 -15.78 -10.43
N ALA A 144 9.86 -15.72 -9.49
CA ALA A 144 9.99 -16.42 -8.21
C ALA A 144 9.60 -17.90 -8.38
N ALA A 145 10.62 -18.69 -8.71
CA ALA A 145 10.88 -20.08 -8.33
C ALA A 145 9.69 -21.06 -8.19
N LEU A 146 9.62 -21.94 -9.18
CA LEU A 146 9.18 -23.32 -9.02
C LEU A 146 10.05 -24.03 -7.96
N MET A 147 9.46 -24.58 -6.91
CA MET A 147 10.06 -25.70 -6.18
C MET A 147 8.96 -26.73 -5.84
N VAL A 148 9.13 -27.88 -6.51
CA VAL A 148 8.59 -29.25 -6.35
C VAL A 148 7.37 -29.44 -5.44
#